data_AF-A0A8S1JDY4-F1
#
_entry.id   AF-A0A8S1JDY4-F1
#
_cell.length_a   1.000
_cell.length_b   1.000
_cell.length_c   1.000
_cell.angle_alpha   90.00
_cell.angle_beta   90.00
_cell.angle_gamma   90.00
#
_symmetry.space_group_name_H-M   'P 1'
#
loop_
_entity.id
_entity.type
_entity.pdbx_description
1 polymer ?
#
loop_
_entity_poly.entity_id
_entity_poly.type
_entity_poly.pdbx_seq_one_letter_code
_entity_poly.pdbx_strand_id
1 'polypeptide(L)'
;MDVLNCDNIAGVVVMSADVSIECVSTEYKALRVFSVVGLLIYTFAYMAFVVLMMFSLFRRQAFSDPSNIRRFGFLYTKVELDYLWMEVISLAVRITFVAVSVFIGDTLSAAASLAVVTMLWLLLHVYSAPYIQSELDVLQSFLVVSLLALAFGGLMFFNPKLGAGKRRVLEKGILAVLALMWVSFCALFVKEIVGKVQILEPRTGPWLRGAGVPISTELYDTFKAGFIYRALKNADAELLMDWEELSQMLADWMSNDSFTSYLSLEVVARFWRKLVGGFPEIVDFLAIADEESLTHFREFIEVLYKDFYVKKHVQSRSLHGHLNWKDRGPMALWLAMAPIQDRAFFAGFMTEAFKRVHGAQAEASLKARMRSQLSKILDCCM
;
A
#
# COMPACT_ATOMS: atom_id res chain seq x y z
N MET A 1 2.66 8.46 33.20
CA MET A 1 3.91 9.25 33.36
C MET A 1 4.42 9.08 34.78
N ASP A 2 4.33 7.85 35.29
CA ASP A 2 4.29 7.63 36.74
C ASP A 2 5.63 7.85 37.40
N VAL A 3 6.69 7.82 36.60
CA VAL A 3 8.07 8.13 37.00
C VAL A 3 8.22 9.59 37.46
N LEU A 4 7.44 10.53 36.90
CA LEU A 4 7.48 11.96 37.27
C LEU A 4 6.28 12.39 38.13
N ASN A 5 5.46 11.44 38.57
CA ASN A 5 4.38 11.75 39.50
C ASN A 5 4.96 12.16 40.86
N CYS A 6 4.17 12.94 41.57
CA CYS A 6 4.52 13.53 42.84
C CYS A 6 3.59 12.98 43.91
N ASP A 7 4.16 12.30 44.90
CA ASP A 7 3.42 11.76 46.02
C ASP A 7 3.73 12.56 47.28
N ASN A 8 2.71 12.71 48.14
CA ASN A 8 2.87 13.39 49.42
C ASN A 8 3.27 12.36 50.48
N ILE A 9 4.52 12.42 50.94
CA ILE A 9 5.06 11.56 52.00
C ILE A 9 5.37 12.46 53.20
N ALA A 10 4.62 12.29 54.29
CA ALA A 10 4.80 13.05 55.54
C ALA A 10 4.74 14.58 55.39
N GLY A 11 3.92 15.09 54.47
CA GLY A 11 3.75 16.53 54.24
C GLY A 11 4.72 17.14 53.22
N VAL A 12 5.66 16.34 52.69
CA VAL A 12 6.58 16.75 51.62
C VAL A 12 6.16 16.07 50.31
N VAL A 13 6.03 16.86 49.25
CA VAL A 13 5.68 16.37 47.92
C VAL A 13 6.96 15.98 47.20
N VAL A 14 7.21 14.68 47.07
CA VAL A 14 8.43 14.10 46.49
C VAL A 14 8.10 13.31 45.22
N MET A 15 9.08 13.14 44.34
CA MET A 15 8.91 12.38 43.11
C MET A 15 8.79 10.86 43.41
N SER A 16 7.81 10.17 42.83
CA SER A 16 7.54 8.75 43.12
C SER A 16 8.71 7.82 42.75
N ALA A 17 9.47 8.16 41.71
CA ALA A 17 10.62 7.37 41.27
C ALA A 17 11.89 7.62 42.10
N ASP A 18 12.01 8.78 42.74
CA ASP A 18 13.13 9.14 43.60
C ASP A 18 12.67 10.11 44.69
N VAL A 19 12.48 9.56 45.89
CA VAL A 19 11.99 10.29 47.05
C VAL A 19 12.96 11.36 47.55
N SER A 20 14.21 11.37 47.07
CA SER A 20 15.20 12.41 47.44
C SER A 20 14.93 13.75 46.74
N ILE A 21 14.15 13.74 45.65
CA ILE A 21 13.88 14.93 44.84
C ILE A 21 12.50 15.48 45.19
N GLU A 22 12.46 16.66 45.83
CA GLU A 22 11.22 17.38 46.09
C GLU A 22 10.64 17.93 44.78
N CYS A 23 9.32 17.78 44.57
CA CYS A 23 8.66 18.22 43.33
C CYS A 23 8.63 19.75 43.14
N VAL A 24 8.89 20.51 44.20
CA VAL A 24 8.98 21.98 44.13
C VAL A 24 10.39 22.43 43.70
N SER A 25 11.39 21.54 43.83
CA SER A 25 12.80 21.84 43.55
C SER A 25 13.03 22.25 42.09
N THR A 26 14.10 23.02 41.87
CA THR A 26 14.58 23.37 40.52
C THR A 26 15.05 22.14 39.74
N GLU A 27 15.55 21.11 40.45
CA GLU A 27 15.99 19.85 39.87
C GLU A 27 14.83 19.08 39.25
N TYR A 28 13.71 18.92 39.97
CA TYR A 28 12.50 18.30 39.42
C TYR A 28 11.99 19.02 38.18
N LYS A 29 11.94 20.36 38.20
CA LYS A 29 11.51 21.16 37.05
C LYS A 29 12.41 20.95 35.85
N ALA A 30 13.73 20.91 36.05
CA ALA A 30 14.69 20.64 34.98
C ALA A 30 14.50 19.23 34.41
N LEU A 31 14.43 18.20 35.25
CA LEU A 31 14.20 16.81 34.83
C LEU A 31 12.91 16.65 34.02
N ARG A 32 11.83 17.31 34.46
CA ARG A 32 10.54 17.30 33.76
C ARG A 32 10.65 17.95 32.37
N VAL A 33 11.31 19.10 32.26
CA VAL A 33 11.52 19.77 30.96
C VAL A 33 12.39 18.91 30.05
N PHE A 34 13.51 18.37 30.54
CA PHE A 34 14.37 17.48 29.76
C PHE A 34 13.64 16.22 29.31
N SER A 35 12.81 15.62 30.16
CA SER A 35 12.01 14.44 29.82
C SER A 35 10.99 14.74 28.72
N VAL A 36 10.27 15.87 28.83
CA VAL A 36 9.30 16.29 27.80
C VAL A 36 10.00 16.62 26.49
N VAL A 37 11.10 17.38 26.52
CA VAL A 37 11.86 17.73 25.32
C VAL A 37 12.47 16.48 24.68
N GLY A 38 13.07 15.60 25.48
CA GLY A 38 13.63 14.33 25.00
C GLY A 38 12.59 13.43 24.37
N LEU A 39 11.40 13.33 24.99
CA LEU A 39 10.27 12.61 24.41
C LEU A 39 9.81 13.23 23.09
N LEU A 40 9.65 14.56 23.03
CA LEU A 40 9.25 15.25 21.80
C LEU A 40 10.29 15.06 20.69
N ILE A 41 11.58 15.22 20.99
CA ILE A 41 12.65 15.01 20.00
C ILE A 41 12.64 13.56 19.53
N TYR A 42 12.62 12.59 20.43
CA TYR A 42 12.61 11.17 20.08
C TYR A 42 11.43 10.80 19.18
N THR A 43 10.24 11.28 19.54
CA THR A 43 8.98 10.96 18.86
C THR A 43 8.84 11.71 17.52
N PHE A 44 9.11 13.01 17.49
CA PHE A 44 8.90 13.84 16.30
C PHE A 44 10.10 13.90 15.35
N ALA A 45 11.34 13.73 15.81
CA ALA A 45 12.50 13.81 14.93
C ALA A 45 12.49 12.68 13.88
N TYR A 46 12.14 11.45 14.28
CA TYR A 46 12.04 10.34 13.35
C TYR A 46 10.93 10.56 12.31
N MET A 47 9.76 11.04 12.74
CA MET A 47 8.66 11.37 11.81
C MET A 47 9.05 12.50 10.85
N ALA A 48 9.65 13.58 11.36
CA ALA A 48 10.14 14.67 10.54
C ALA A 48 11.17 14.18 9.54
N PHE A 49 12.11 13.31 9.95
CA PHE A 49 13.08 12.68 9.06
C PHE A 49 12.39 11.90 7.94
N VAL A 50 11.44 11.01 8.26
CA VAL A 50 10.72 10.21 7.24
C VAL A 50 9.93 11.10 6.28
N VAL A 51 9.21 12.11 6.79
CA VAL A 51 8.43 13.05 5.98
C VAL A 51 9.33 13.87 5.06
N LEU A 52 10.41 14.45 5.59
CA LEU A 52 11.34 15.27 4.80
C LEU A 52 12.05 14.42 3.73
N MET A 53 12.43 13.19 4.08
CA MET A 53 13.09 12.27 3.16
C MET A 53 12.13 11.83 2.05
N MET A 54 10.91 11.40 2.39
CA MET A 54 9.87 11.05 1.41
C MET A 54 9.53 12.23 0.51
N PHE A 55 9.38 13.44 1.06
CA PHE A 55 9.13 14.66 0.29
C PHE A 55 10.28 14.98 -0.66
N SER A 56 11.54 14.82 -0.21
CA SER A 56 12.73 15.02 -1.04
C SER A 56 12.80 14.01 -2.19
N LEU A 57 12.56 12.71 -1.93
CA LEU A 57 12.53 11.68 -2.97
C LEU A 57 11.40 11.91 -3.97
N PHE A 58 10.22 12.29 -3.48
CA PHE A 58 9.06 12.58 -4.31
C PHE A 58 9.31 13.77 -5.25
N ARG A 59 9.86 14.86 -4.72
CA ARG A 59 10.18 16.06 -5.52
C ARG A 59 11.24 15.78 -6.59
N ARG A 60 12.18 14.87 -6.33
CA ARG A 60 13.25 14.49 -7.26
C ARG A 60 12.88 13.31 -8.16
N GLN A 61 11.72 12.69 -7.95
CA GLN A 61 11.31 11.44 -8.59
C GLN A 61 12.38 10.32 -8.53
N ALA A 62 13.18 10.30 -7.46
CA ALA A 62 14.38 9.47 -7.35
C ALA A 62 14.15 8.17 -6.57
N PHE A 63 12.96 7.58 -6.67
CA PHE A 63 12.61 6.33 -5.99
C PHE A 63 13.24 5.09 -6.63
N SER A 64 13.51 5.14 -7.94
CA SER A 64 14.19 4.09 -8.70
C SER A 64 15.70 4.08 -8.49
N ASP A 65 16.33 5.22 -8.18
CA ASP A 65 17.78 5.33 -8.02
C ASP A 65 18.35 4.24 -7.06
N PRO A 66 19.28 3.37 -7.53
CA PRO A 66 19.81 2.26 -6.74
C PRO A 66 20.47 2.72 -5.43
N SER A 67 21.04 3.93 -5.40
CA SER A 67 21.63 4.52 -4.20
C SER A 67 20.58 4.80 -3.14
N ASN A 68 19.41 5.32 -3.55
CA ASN A 68 18.30 5.62 -2.65
C ASN A 68 17.59 4.33 -2.22
N ILE A 69 17.46 3.33 -3.10
CA ILE A 69 16.90 2.02 -2.73
C ILE A 69 17.76 1.36 -1.65
N ARG A 70 19.09 1.39 -1.77
CA ARG A 70 19.98 0.79 -0.74
C ARG A 70 19.89 1.51 0.61
N ARG A 71 19.74 2.84 0.60
CA ARG A 71 19.72 3.66 1.83
C ARG A 71 18.36 3.71 2.50
N PHE A 72 17.31 3.86 1.71
CA PHE A 72 15.96 4.19 2.18
C PHE A 72 14.90 3.21 1.67
N GLY A 73 15.27 2.21 0.87
CA GLY A 73 14.31 1.26 0.29
C GLY A 73 13.46 0.58 1.35
N PHE A 74 14.00 0.34 2.55
CA PHE A 74 13.24 -0.24 3.67
C PHE A 74 11.95 0.54 4.04
N LEU A 75 11.86 1.83 3.71
CA LEU A 75 10.70 2.68 3.99
C LEU A 75 9.61 2.60 2.92
N TYR A 76 9.97 2.33 1.66
CA TYR A 76 9.02 2.50 0.55
C TYR A 76 8.94 1.33 -0.43
N THR A 77 9.92 0.42 -0.48
CA THR A 77 9.89 -0.67 -1.48
C THR A 77 8.79 -1.69 -1.25
N LYS A 78 8.22 -1.73 -0.04
CA LYS A 78 7.11 -2.63 0.31
C LYS A 78 5.74 -2.01 0.05
N VAL A 79 5.68 -0.70 -0.12
CA VAL A 79 4.45 0.09 -0.18
C VAL A 79 4.19 0.50 -1.62
N GLU A 80 2.95 0.46 -2.07
CA GLU A 80 2.61 0.99 -3.38
C GLU A 80 2.85 2.50 -3.43
N LEU A 81 3.35 3.01 -4.57
CA LEU A 81 3.67 4.45 -4.68
C LEU A 81 2.46 5.37 -4.50
N ASP A 82 1.25 4.89 -4.80
CA ASP A 82 0.01 5.65 -4.58
C ASP A 82 -0.33 5.79 -3.07
N TYR A 83 0.28 4.97 -2.20
CA TYR A 83 0.04 4.91 -0.76
C TYR A 83 1.28 5.22 0.11
N LEU A 84 2.31 5.90 -0.42
CA LEU A 84 3.51 6.26 0.36
C LEU A 84 3.19 7.08 1.64
N TRP A 85 2.10 7.84 1.62
CA TRP A 85 1.63 8.60 2.78
C TRP A 85 1.18 7.70 3.95
N MET A 86 0.88 6.42 3.70
CA MET A 86 0.47 5.48 4.74
C MET A 86 1.56 5.23 5.78
N GLU A 87 2.84 5.27 5.41
CA GLU A 87 3.93 5.14 6.39
C GLU A 87 4.04 6.37 7.29
N VAL A 88 3.71 7.56 6.77
CA VAL A 88 3.62 8.77 7.61
C VAL A 88 2.46 8.65 8.59
N ILE A 89 1.32 8.13 8.15
CA ILE A 89 0.17 7.92 9.04
C ILE A 89 0.47 6.81 10.06
N SER A 90 1.14 5.72 9.66
CA SER A 90 1.52 4.64 10.58
C SER A 90 2.37 5.18 11.73
N LEU A 91 3.28 6.12 11.44
CA LEU A 91 4.06 6.83 12.44
C LEU A 91 3.20 7.78 13.28
N ALA A 92 2.34 8.59 12.65
CA ALA A 92 1.44 9.49 13.36
C ALA A 92 0.53 8.73 14.36
N VAL A 93 0.07 7.53 14.01
CA VAL A 93 -0.68 6.65 14.92
C VAL A 93 0.18 6.23 16.11
N ARG A 94 1.44 5.79 15.90
CA ARG A 94 2.36 5.43 17.01
C ARG A 94 2.61 6.61 17.94
N ILE A 95 2.77 7.82 17.39
CA ILE A 95 2.93 9.05 18.16
C ILE A 95 1.67 9.35 18.97
N THR A 96 0.51 9.19 18.34
CA THR A 96 -0.79 9.36 19.02
C THR A 96 -0.94 8.38 20.17
N PHE A 97 -0.49 7.14 20.01
CA PHE A 97 -0.46 6.16 21.10
C PHE A 97 0.38 6.65 22.29
N VAL A 98 1.61 7.10 22.03
CA VAL A 98 2.50 7.64 23.08
C VAL A 98 1.86 8.86 23.74
N ALA A 99 1.30 9.78 22.96
CA ALA A 99 0.66 10.98 23.48
C ALA A 99 -0.54 10.64 24.37
N VAL A 100 -1.43 9.75 23.92
CA VAL A 100 -2.59 9.30 24.71
C VAL A 100 -2.14 8.62 26.01
N SER A 101 -1.15 7.73 25.96
CA SER A 101 -0.63 7.04 27.15
C SER A 101 0.08 7.97 28.14
N VAL A 102 0.64 9.09 27.68
CA VAL A 102 1.37 10.05 28.52
C VAL A 102 0.45 11.11 29.11
N PHE A 103 -0.44 11.68 28.29
CA PHE A 103 -1.23 12.85 28.68
C PHE A 103 -2.60 12.52 29.28
N ILE A 104 -3.17 11.34 29.00
CA ILE A 104 -4.44 10.93 29.62
C ILE A 104 -4.13 10.18 30.91
N GLY A 105 -4.31 10.85 32.05
CA GLY A 105 -4.05 10.27 33.37
C GLY A 105 -5.06 9.20 33.79
N ASP A 106 -6.29 9.25 33.27
CA ASP A 106 -7.29 8.21 33.50
C ASP A 106 -7.08 7.03 32.56
N THR A 107 -6.76 5.86 33.11
CA THR A 107 -6.45 4.65 32.34
C THR A 107 -7.64 4.18 31.50
N LEU A 108 -8.87 4.36 31.99
CA LEU A 108 -10.07 3.98 31.25
C LEU A 108 -10.27 4.88 30.01
N SER A 109 -10.17 6.20 30.18
CA SER A 109 -10.23 7.17 29.08
C SER A 109 -9.08 7.01 28.08
N ALA A 110 -7.88 6.68 28.57
CA ALA A 110 -6.72 6.39 27.72
C ALA A 110 -6.98 5.15 26.85
N ALA A 111 -7.40 4.03 27.46
CA ALA A 111 -7.71 2.80 26.74
C ALA A 111 -8.87 2.98 25.72
N ALA A 112 -9.89 3.77 26.08
CA ALA A 112 -10.99 4.12 25.17
C ALA A 112 -10.47 4.88 23.94
N SER A 113 -9.65 5.90 24.17
CA SER A 113 -9.08 6.73 23.12
C SER A 113 -8.17 5.91 22.19
N LEU A 114 -7.32 5.03 22.76
CA LEU A 114 -6.49 4.12 21.96
C LEU A 114 -7.33 3.14 21.13
N ALA A 115 -8.42 2.60 21.68
CA ALA A 115 -9.30 1.71 20.93
C ALA A 115 -9.92 2.41 19.71
N VAL A 116 -10.37 3.67 19.88
CA VAL A 116 -10.92 4.48 18.77
C VAL A 116 -9.85 4.76 17.72
N VAL A 117 -8.66 5.20 18.12
CA VAL A 117 -7.54 5.48 17.19
C VAL A 117 -7.15 4.21 16.42
N THR A 118 -7.07 3.07 17.11
CA THR A 118 -6.72 1.78 16.48
C THR A 118 -7.80 1.32 15.51
N MET A 119 -9.08 1.52 15.84
CA MET A 119 -10.19 1.18 14.96
C MET A 119 -10.17 2.03 13.68
N LEU A 120 -9.97 3.33 13.79
CA LEU A 120 -9.85 4.22 12.63
C LEU A 120 -8.66 3.84 11.76
N TRP A 121 -7.52 3.50 12.38
CA TRP A 121 -6.34 3.01 11.68
C TRP A 121 -6.61 1.69 10.95
N LEU A 122 -7.30 0.74 11.59
CA LEU A 122 -7.67 -0.53 10.97
C LEU A 122 -8.55 -0.32 9.74
N LEU A 123 -9.58 0.53 9.84
CA LEU A 123 -10.47 0.85 8.74
C LEU A 123 -9.70 1.49 7.58
N LEU A 124 -8.82 2.43 7.87
CA LEU A 124 -7.97 3.08 6.86
C LEU A 124 -7.05 2.07 6.18
N HIS A 125 -6.37 1.22 6.97
CA HIS A 125 -5.46 0.19 6.45
C HIS A 125 -6.18 -0.78 5.51
N VAL A 126 -7.30 -1.36 5.96
CA VAL A 126 -8.12 -2.30 5.15
C VAL A 126 -8.66 -1.63 3.89
N TYR A 127 -9.03 -0.35 3.96
CA TYR A 127 -9.50 0.39 2.79
C TYR A 127 -8.39 0.64 1.76
N SER A 128 -7.18 0.99 2.23
CA SER A 128 -6.07 1.34 1.35
C SER A 128 -5.30 0.15 0.78
N ALA A 129 -5.20 -0.98 1.51
CA ALA A 129 -4.34 -2.12 1.18
C ALA A 129 -2.96 -1.68 0.62
N PRO A 130 -2.17 -0.94 1.43
CA PRO A 130 -1.09 -0.13 0.89
C PRO A 130 0.15 -0.93 0.47
N TYR A 131 0.25 -2.21 0.79
CA TYR A 131 1.43 -3.01 0.50
C TYR A 131 1.34 -3.68 -0.87
N ILE A 132 2.48 -3.78 -1.56
CA ILE A 132 2.58 -4.45 -2.87
C ILE A 132 2.27 -5.95 -2.74
N GLN A 133 2.63 -6.54 -1.60
CA GLN A 133 2.39 -7.94 -1.29
C GLN A 133 1.20 -8.05 -0.34
N SER A 134 0.14 -8.72 -0.79
CA SER A 134 -1.09 -8.89 -0.01
C SER A 134 -0.86 -9.62 1.32
N GLU A 135 0.19 -10.46 1.41
CA GLU A 135 0.59 -11.10 2.66
C GLU A 135 0.98 -10.08 3.74
N LEU A 136 1.62 -8.97 3.35
CA LEU A 136 1.99 -7.90 4.28
C LEU A 136 0.76 -7.11 4.74
N ASP A 137 -0.24 -6.88 3.87
CA ASP A 137 -1.51 -6.26 4.26
C ASP A 137 -2.25 -7.10 5.30
N VAL A 138 -2.28 -8.42 5.09
CA VAL A 138 -2.88 -9.38 6.02
C VAL A 138 -2.12 -9.37 7.34
N LEU A 139 -0.79 -9.44 7.31
CA LEU A 139 0.05 -9.43 8.50
C LEU A 139 -0.14 -8.15 9.32
N GLN A 140 -0.13 -7.00 8.65
CA GLN A 140 -0.37 -5.70 9.28
C GLN A 140 -1.77 -5.62 9.87
N SER A 141 -2.79 -6.14 9.17
CA SER A 141 -4.16 -6.21 9.69
C SER A 141 -4.22 -7.04 10.98
N PHE A 142 -3.56 -8.20 11.04
CA PHE A 142 -3.46 -9.01 12.25
C PHE A 142 -2.81 -8.26 13.41
N LEU A 143 -1.73 -7.51 13.16
CA LEU A 143 -1.06 -6.72 14.18
C LEU A 143 -1.99 -5.62 14.73
N VAL A 144 -2.71 -4.92 13.85
CA VAL A 144 -3.65 -3.87 14.26
C VAL A 144 -4.86 -4.44 15.01
N VAL A 145 -5.40 -5.58 14.58
CA VAL A 145 -6.45 -6.29 15.32
C VAL A 145 -5.96 -6.75 16.70
N SER A 146 -4.71 -7.19 16.81
CA SER A 146 -4.10 -7.55 18.11
C SER A 146 -4.02 -6.33 19.04
N LEU A 147 -3.59 -5.18 18.50
CA LEU A 147 -3.56 -3.92 19.24
C LEU A 147 -4.96 -3.48 19.68
N LEU A 148 -5.96 -3.67 18.83
CA LEU A 148 -7.35 -3.35 19.16
C LEU A 148 -7.86 -4.25 20.28
N ALA A 149 -7.57 -5.56 20.23
CA ALA A 149 -7.90 -6.51 21.28
C ALA A 149 -7.23 -6.15 22.62
N LEU A 150 -5.96 -5.71 22.58
CA LEU A 150 -5.25 -5.20 23.75
C LEU A 150 -5.92 -3.95 24.33
N ALA A 151 -6.29 -2.98 23.50
CA ALA A 151 -6.97 -1.76 23.93
C ALA A 151 -8.33 -2.06 24.60
N PHE A 152 -9.13 -2.94 23.99
CA PHE A 152 -10.38 -3.43 24.60
C PHE A 152 -10.15 -4.24 25.88
N GLY A 153 -9.07 -5.02 25.92
CA GLY A 153 -8.66 -5.71 27.15
C GLY A 153 -8.43 -4.71 28.28
N GLY A 154 -7.65 -3.66 28.03
CA GLY A 154 -7.43 -2.57 28.98
C GLY A 154 -8.73 -1.96 29.50
N LEU A 155 -9.66 -1.61 28.60
CA LEU A 155 -10.98 -1.09 28.97
C LEU A 155 -11.74 -2.00 29.94
N MET A 156 -11.68 -3.31 29.70
CA MET A 156 -12.39 -4.28 30.53
C MET A 156 -11.71 -4.53 31.87
N PHE A 157 -10.38 -4.48 31.93
CA PHE A 157 -9.62 -4.61 33.18
C PHE A 157 -9.85 -3.43 34.12
N PHE A 158 -9.96 -2.21 33.60
CA PHE A 158 -10.17 -1.01 34.42
C PHE A 158 -11.64 -0.74 34.76
N ASN A 159 -12.59 -1.56 34.28
CA ASN A 159 -13.99 -1.40 34.63
C ASN A 159 -14.27 -1.94 36.05
N PRO A 160 -14.69 -1.07 37.02
CA PRO A 160 -14.96 -1.49 38.39
C PRO A 160 -16.24 -2.32 38.52
N LYS A 161 -17.13 -2.30 37.52
CA LYS A 161 -18.39 -3.04 37.53
C LYS A 161 -18.23 -4.53 37.18
N LEU A 162 -17.05 -4.95 36.70
CA LEU A 162 -16.78 -6.36 36.43
C LEU A 162 -16.37 -7.08 37.71
N GLY A 163 -17.18 -8.04 38.16
CA GLY A 163 -16.82 -8.92 39.28
C GLY A 163 -15.54 -9.73 39.00
N ALA A 164 -14.76 -10.01 40.05
CA ALA A 164 -13.43 -10.61 39.95
C ALA A 164 -13.40 -11.96 39.18
N GLY A 165 -14.44 -12.79 39.34
CA GLY A 165 -14.57 -14.04 38.60
C GLY A 165 -14.66 -13.84 37.08
N LYS A 166 -15.52 -12.90 36.64
CA LYS A 166 -15.69 -12.56 35.21
C LYS A 166 -14.42 -11.94 34.62
N ARG A 167 -13.71 -11.11 35.40
CA ARG A 167 -12.44 -10.51 35.00
C ARG A 167 -11.38 -11.57 34.69
N ARG A 168 -11.19 -12.57 35.56
CA ARG A 168 -10.21 -13.66 35.34
C ARG A 168 -10.52 -14.50 34.10
N VAL A 169 -11.81 -14.76 33.83
CA VAL A 169 -12.22 -15.50 32.62
C VAL A 169 -11.91 -14.69 31.37
N LEU A 170 -12.25 -13.40 31.37
CA LEU A 170 -12.00 -12.51 30.25
C LEU A 170 -10.50 -12.31 29.98
N GLU A 171 -9.71 -12.14 31.04
CA GLU A 171 -8.24 -12.09 30.99
C GLU A 171 -7.65 -13.31 30.27
N LYS A 172 -8.03 -14.51 30.71
CA LYS A 172 -7.59 -15.76 30.08
C LYS A 172 -8.04 -15.84 28.61
N GLY A 173 -9.24 -15.36 28.30
CA GLY A 173 -9.76 -15.30 26.94
C GLY A 173 -8.92 -14.38 26.03
N ILE A 174 -8.61 -13.16 26.48
CA ILE A 174 -7.78 -12.22 25.72
C ILE A 174 -6.37 -12.76 25.55
N LEU A 175 -5.76 -13.31 26.60
CA LEU A 175 -4.44 -13.93 26.52
C LEU A 175 -4.42 -15.11 25.54
N ALA A 176 -5.46 -15.94 25.52
CA ALA A 176 -5.57 -17.05 24.57
C ALA A 176 -5.69 -16.55 23.12
N VAL A 177 -6.47 -15.49 22.86
CA VAL A 177 -6.59 -14.87 21.53
C VAL A 177 -5.25 -14.29 21.10
N LEU A 178 -4.57 -13.53 21.95
CA LEU A 178 -3.27 -12.95 21.64
C LEU A 178 -2.20 -14.03 21.40
N ALA A 179 -2.21 -15.11 22.17
CA ALA A 179 -1.33 -16.25 21.96
C ALA A 179 -1.60 -16.93 20.61
N LEU A 180 -2.87 -17.13 20.23
CA LEU A 180 -3.25 -17.67 18.93
C LEU A 180 -2.78 -16.76 17.79
N MET A 181 -3.01 -15.45 17.89
CA MET A 181 -2.55 -14.47 16.90
C MET A 181 -1.03 -14.46 16.78
N TRP A 182 -0.30 -14.57 17.89
CA TRP A 182 1.15 -14.66 17.89
C TRP A 182 1.65 -15.93 17.20
N VAL A 183 1.03 -17.09 17.47
CA VAL A 183 1.36 -18.35 16.77
C VAL A 183 1.09 -18.23 15.27
N SER A 184 -0.05 -17.65 14.86
CA SER A 184 -0.34 -17.39 13.44
C SER A 184 0.69 -16.44 12.81
N PHE A 185 1.07 -15.37 13.51
CA PHE A 185 2.12 -14.45 13.07
C PHE A 185 3.45 -15.17 12.88
N CYS A 186 3.89 -15.96 13.87
CA CYS A 186 5.12 -16.74 13.78
C CYS A 186 5.09 -17.74 12.62
N ALA A 187 3.96 -18.41 12.38
CA ALA A 187 3.81 -19.33 11.26
C ALA A 187 3.93 -18.61 9.90
N LEU A 188 3.26 -17.46 9.74
CA LEU A 188 3.35 -16.65 8.53
C LEU A 188 4.77 -16.08 8.34
N PHE A 189 5.39 -15.61 9.43
CA PHE A 189 6.74 -15.07 9.41
C PHE A 189 7.78 -16.13 9.05
N VAL A 190 7.68 -17.34 9.64
CA VAL A 190 8.55 -18.47 9.28
C VAL A 190 8.32 -18.87 7.83
N LYS A 191 7.07 -18.94 7.35
CA LYS A 191 6.77 -19.21 5.94
C LYS A 191 7.43 -18.18 5.01
N GLU A 192 7.37 -16.90 5.37
CA GLU A 192 7.97 -15.81 4.61
C GLU A 192 9.51 -15.86 4.63
N ILE A 193 10.11 -16.12 5.79
CA ILE A 193 11.56 -16.30 5.92
C ILE A 193 12.01 -17.54 5.14
N VAL A 194 11.35 -18.67 5.30
CA VAL A 194 11.70 -19.91 4.59
C VAL A 194 11.53 -19.70 3.09
N GLY A 195 10.47 -19.02 2.64
CA GLY A 195 10.31 -18.63 1.24
C GLY A 195 11.49 -17.81 0.73
N LYS A 196 11.90 -16.77 1.47
CA LYS A 196 13.06 -15.94 1.10
C LYS A 196 14.40 -16.65 1.20
N VAL A 197 14.60 -17.50 2.19
CA VAL A 197 15.84 -18.29 2.35
C VAL A 197 15.93 -19.34 1.24
N GLN A 198 14.84 -20.03 0.93
CA GLN A 198 14.75 -20.96 -0.21
C GLN A 198 14.85 -20.25 -1.56
N ILE A 199 14.72 -18.93 -1.63
CA ILE A 199 15.02 -18.10 -2.81
C ILE A 199 16.51 -17.75 -2.85
N LEU A 200 17.08 -17.41 -1.68
CA LEU A 200 18.49 -17.02 -1.56
C LEU A 200 19.45 -18.21 -1.66
N GLU A 201 19.03 -19.42 -1.29
CA GLU A 201 19.83 -20.64 -1.37
C GLU A 201 20.06 -21.12 -2.83
N PRO A 202 19.05 -21.18 -3.74
CA PRO A 202 19.27 -21.46 -5.16
C PRO A 202 20.11 -20.39 -5.85
N ARG A 203 20.19 -19.17 -5.29
CA ARG A 203 21.12 -18.11 -5.73
C ARG A 203 22.60 -18.54 -5.69
N THR A 204 22.93 -19.64 -5.01
CA THR A 204 24.30 -20.18 -4.93
C THR A 204 24.41 -21.69 -5.10
N GLY A 205 23.34 -22.35 -5.60
CA GLY A 205 23.33 -23.79 -5.83
C GLY A 205 24.58 -24.26 -6.60
N PRO A 206 25.35 -25.24 -6.09
CA PRO A 206 26.58 -25.71 -6.73
C PRO A 206 26.40 -26.09 -8.21
N TRP A 207 25.21 -26.55 -8.60
CA TRP A 207 24.91 -26.91 -9.99
C TRP A 207 24.91 -25.70 -10.94
N LEU A 208 24.49 -24.50 -10.49
CA LEU A 208 24.43 -23.31 -11.35
C LEU A 208 25.83 -22.75 -11.57
N ARG A 209 26.68 -22.83 -10.54
CA ARG A 209 28.10 -22.49 -10.65
C ARG A 209 28.87 -23.46 -11.57
N GLY A 210 28.45 -24.72 -11.65
CA GLY A 210 29.05 -25.70 -12.56
C GLY A 210 28.76 -25.44 -14.03
N ALA A 211 27.62 -24.81 -14.36
CA ALA A 211 27.21 -24.54 -15.73
C ALA A 211 27.85 -23.28 -16.34
N GLY A 212 28.44 -22.39 -15.52
CA GLY A 212 29.11 -21.18 -16.01
C GLY A 212 28.19 -20.09 -16.58
N VAL A 213 26.86 -20.28 -16.53
CA VAL A 213 25.87 -19.33 -17.08
C VAL A 213 25.49 -18.28 -16.04
N PRO A 214 25.73 -16.97 -16.29
CA PRO A 214 25.31 -15.90 -15.40
C PRO A 214 23.78 -15.71 -15.50
N ILE A 215 23.02 -16.28 -14.56
CA ILE A 215 21.58 -16.03 -14.49
C ILE A 215 21.34 -14.60 -13.99
N SER A 216 20.65 -13.79 -14.81
CA SER A 216 20.14 -12.48 -14.42
C SER A 216 19.26 -12.60 -13.18
N THR A 217 19.57 -11.81 -12.15
CA THR A 217 18.83 -11.83 -10.88
C THR A 217 17.44 -11.20 -11.02
N GLU A 218 17.30 -10.30 -11.98
CA GLU A 218 16.13 -9.50 -12.26
C GLU A 218 14.97 -10.38 -12.79
N LEU A 219 15.30 -11.37 -13.63
CA LEU A 219 14.31 -12.33 -14.11
C LEU A 219 13.86 -13.30 -13.00
N TYR A 220 14.77 -13.64 -12.09
CA TYR A 220 14.42 -14.49 -10.96
C TYR A 220 13.41 -13.82 -10.01
N ASP A 221 13.53 -12.51 -9.81
CA ASP A 221 12.58 -11.71 -9.03
C ASP A 221 11.26 -11.46 -9.77
N THR A 222 11.27 -11.52 -11.11
CA THR A 222 10.09 -11.38 -11.96
C THR A 222 9.15 -12.58 -11.85
N PHE A 223 9.72 -13.77 -11.89
CA PHE A 223 8.95 -15.01 -11.84
C PHE A 223 8.85 -15.55 -10.42
N LYS A 224 7.85 -16.39 -10.14
CA LYS A 224 7.82 -17.12 -8.87
C LYS A 224 9.07 -18.01 -8.80
N ALA A 225 9.94 -17.74 -7.86
CA ALA A 225 11.16 -18.51 -7.62
C ALA A 225 11.00 -20.03 -7.66
N GLY A 226 9.95 -20.56 -7.02
CA GLY A 226 9.66 -21.99 -7.02
C GLY A 226 9.26 -22.54 -8.40
N PHE A 227 8.67 -21.72 -9.27
CA PHE A 227 8.41 -22.07 -10.66
C PHE A 227 9.71 -22.16 -11.46
N ILE A 228 10.56 -21.13 -11.40
CA ILE A 228 11.86 -21.11 -12.11
C ILE A 228 12.76 -22.24 -11.64
N TYR A 229 12.87 -22.45 -10.34
CA TYR A 229 13.66 -23.56 -9.79
C TYR A 229 13.19 -24.91 -10.35
N ARG A 230 11.87 -25.16 -10.42
CA ARG A 230 11.34 -26.41 -10.96
C ARG A 230 11.56 -26.53 -12.47
N ALA A 231 11.44 -25.42 -13.22
CA ALA A 231 11.68 -25.39 -14.66
C ALA A 231 13.15 -25.67 -15.01
N LEU A 232 14.08 -25.02 -14.29
CA LEU A 232 15.51 -25.07 -14.61
C LEU A 232 16.26 -26.24 -13.97
N LYS A 233 15.75 -26.85 -12.89
CA LYS A 233 16.47 -27.92 -12.15
C LYS A 233 16.84 -29.11 -13.03
N ASN A 234 16.00 -29.45 -14.01
CA ASN A 234 16.22 -30.56 -14.93
C ASN A 234 16.18 -30.09 -16.40
N ALA A 235 16.44 -28.80 -16.65
CA ALA A 235 16.50 -28.26 -17.99
C ALA A 235 17.70 -28.84 -18.76
N ASP A 236 17.54 -29.03 -20.05
CA ASP A 236 18.66 -29.30 -20.95
C ASP A 236 19.47 -28.02 -21.21
N ALA A 237 20.60 -28.18 -21.90
CA ALA A 237 21.47 -27.05 -22.23
C ALA A 237 20.76 -26.02 -23.14
N GLU A 238 19.84 -26.47 -23.99
CA GLU A 238 19.08 -25.61 -24.91
C GLU A 238 18.17 -24.66 -24.14
N LEU A 239 17.31 -25.17 -23.24
CA LEU A 239 16.42 -24.34 -22.43
C LEU A 239 17.19 -23.36 -21.52
N LEU A 240 18.39 -23.73 -21.06
CA LEU A 240 19.24 -22.83 -20.28
C LEU A 240 19.78 -21.66 -21.13
N MET A 241 20.12 -21.90 -22.39
CA MET A 241 20.52 -20.82 -23.31
C MET A 241 19.32 -19.91 -23.65
N ASP A 242 18.16 -20.49 -23.94
CA ASP A 242 16.93 -19.72 -24.21
C ASP A 242 16.57 -18.82 -23.00
N TRP A 243 16.74 -19.35 -21.78
CA TRP A 243 16.54 -18.58 -20.56
C TRP A 243 17.53 -17.42 -20.41
N GLU A 244 18.80 -17.62 -20.77
CA GLU A 244 19.81 -16.56 -20.77
C GLU A 244 19.48 -15.49 -21.82
N GLU A 245 19.10 -15.90 -23.03
CA GLU A 245 18.67 -14.98 -24.09
C GLU A 245 17.47 -14.14 -23.65
N LEU A 246 16.43 -14.78 -23.11
CA LEU A 246 15.26 -14.10 -22.56
C LEU A 246 15.65 -13.13 -21.43
N SER A 247 16.57 -13.53 -20.56
CA SER A 247 17.08 -12.70 -19.48
C SER A 247 17.76 -11.43 -19.99
N GLN A 248 18.55 -11.56 -21.05
CA GLN A 248 19.23 -10.43 -21.70
C GLN A 248 18.22 -9.51 -22.40
N MET A 249 17.23 -10.08 -23.12
CA MET A 249 16.16 -9.32 -23.78
C MET A 249 15.36 -8.45 -22.79
N LEU A 250 15.11 -8.98 -21.59
CA LEU A 250 14.27 -8.34 -20.59
C LEU A 250 15.04 -7.51 -19.56
N ALA A 251 16.37 -7.55 -19.55
CA ALA A 251 17.19 -6.91 -18.52
C ALA A 251 16.87 -5.42 -18.35
N ASP A 252 16.80 -4.68 -19.46
CA ASP A 252 16.54 -3.24 -19.43
C ASP A 252 15.11 -2.92 -18.97
N TRP A 253 14.13 -3.75 -19.35
CA TRP A 253 12.71 -3.56 -19.08
C TRP A 253 12.31 -3.92 -17.64
N MET A 254 12.96 -4.96 -17.09
CA MET A 254 12.66 -5.50 -15.77
C MET A 254 13.59 -4.94 -14.68
N SER A 255 14.55 -4.10 -15.04
CA SER A 255 15.39 -3.41 -14.07
C SER A 255 14.57 -2.49 -13.15
N ASN A 256 15.02 -2.34 -11.89
CA ASN A 256 14.41 -1.39 -10.95
C ASN A 256 14.49 0.07 -11.44
N ASP A 257 15.45 0.36 -12.32
CA ASP A 257 15.71 1.65 -12.95
C ASP A 257 14.90 1.88 -14.23
N SER A 258 14.23 0.84 -14.73
CA SER A 258 13.43 0.92 -15.95
C SER A 258 12.32 1.97 -15.84
N PHE A 259 12.01 2.64 -16.95
CA PHE A 259 10.87 3.53 -17.03
C PHE A 259 9.53 2.78 -16.82
N THR A 260 9.49 1.46 -17.02
CA THR A 260 8.34 0.56 -16.74
C THR A 260 8.39 -0.07 -15.36
N SER A 261 9.43 0.18 -14.56
CA SER A 261 9.59 -0.36 -13.21
C SER A 261 8.37 -0.04 -12.33
N TYR A 262 8.04 -0.93 -11.41
CA TYR A 262 7.01 -0.63 -10.41
C TYR A 262 7.39 0.54 -9.50
N LEU A 263 8.70 0.83 -9.37
CA LEU A 263 9.26 1.97 -8.66
C LEU A 263 9.21 3.27 -9.48
N SER A 264 8.99 3.17 -10.79
CA SER A 264 8.85 4.32 -11.66
C SER A 264 7.57 5.10 -11.34
N LEU A 265 7.73 6.40 -11.14
CA LEU A 265 6.63 7.36 -11.01
C LEU A 265 6.05 7.79 -12.35
N GLU A 266 6.68 7.34 -13.46
CA GLU A 266 6.23 7.68 -14.79
C GLU A 266 4.77 7.29 -15.00
N VAL A 267 4.07 8.12 -15.75
CA VAL A 267 2.64 7.98 -16.02
C VAL A 267 2.38 6.65 -16.75
N VAL A 268 3.31 6.23 -17.63
CA VAL A 268 3.23 4.97 -18.39
C VAL A 268 3.35 3.73 -17.49
N ALA A 269 4.29 3.69 -16.56
CA ALA A 269 4.44 2.57 -15.63
C ALA A 269 3.19 2.39 -14.76
N ARG A 270 2.64 3.48 -14.23
CA ARG A 270 1.42 3.44 -13.42
C ARG A 270 0.19 3.03 -14.23
N PHE A 271 0.14 3.37 -15.52
CA PHE A 271 -0.92 2.92 -16.41
C PHE A 271 -0.86 1.39 -16.60
N TRP A 272 0.29 0.85 -17.02
CA TRP A 272 0.46 -0.58 -17.26
C TRP A 272 0.22 -1.42 -16.01
N ARG A 273 0.72 -0.97 -14.84
CA ARG A 273 0.44 -1.65 -13.56
C ARG A 273 -1.05 -1.77 -13.28
N LYS A 274 -1.82 -0.70 -13.48
CA LYS A 274 -3.27 -0.71 -13.23
C LYS A 274 -4.02 -1.54 -14.27
N LEU A 275 -3.59 -1.49 -15.52
CA LEU A 275 -4.19 -2.27 -16.60
C LEU A 275 -3.98 -3.77 -16.35
N VAL A 276 -2.75 -4.21 -16.15
CA VAL A 276 -2.41 -5.63 -15.91
C VAL A 276 -2.93 -6.11 -14.56
N GLY A 277 -2.91 -5.27 -13.52
CA GLY A 277 -3.50 -5.62 -12.22
C GLY A 277 -5.02 -5.81 -12.28
N GLY A 278 -5.71 -5.11 -13.19
CA GLY A 278 -7.15 -5.29 -13.41
C GLY A 278 -7.49 -6.44 -14.37
N PHE A 279 -6.59 -6.78 -15.29
CA PHE A 279 -6.77 -7.78 -16.33
C PHE A 279 -5.46 -8.59 -16.51
N PRO A 280 -5.15 -9.53 -15.62
CA PRO A 280 -3.90 -10.29 -15.68
C PRO A 280 -3.78 -11.13 -16.96
N GLU A 281 -4.89 -11.53 -17.56
CA GLU A 281 -4.95 -12.30 -18.80
C GLU A 281 -4.35 -11.55 -20.02
N ILE A 282 -4.15 -10.24 -19.91
CA ILE A 282 -3.45 -9.46 -20.94
C ILE A 282 -2.02 -9.99 -21.15
N VAL A 283 -1.35 -10.45 -20.09
CA VAL A 283 0.01 -10.99 -20.21
C VAL A 283 0.00 -12.25 -21.08
N ASP A 284 -0.97 -13.14 -20.84
CA ASP A 284 -1.12 -14.37 -21.61
C ASP A 284 -1.50 -14.07 -23.07
N PHE A 285 -2.42 -13.14 -23.29
CA PHE A 285 -2.79 -12.67 -24.63
C PHE A 285 -1.58 -12.13 -25.38
N LEU A 286 -0.80 -11.24 -24.76
CA LEU A 286 0.39 -10.64 -25.39
C LEU A 286 1.48 -11.66 -25.70
N ALA A 287 1.57 -12.75 -24.94
CA ALA A 287 2.55 -13.80 -25.17
C ALA A 287 2.22 -14.68 -26.39
N ILE A 288 0.94 -14.80 -26.75
CA ILE A 288 0.47 -15.73 -27.81
C ILE A 288 -0.12 -15.03 -29.04
N ALA A 289 -0.44 -13.74 -28.94
CA ALA A 289 -1.10 -13.00 -30.00
C ALA A 289 -0.22 -12.92 -31.26
N ASP A 290 -0.87 -13.04 -32.41
CA ASP A 290 -0.25 -12.78 -33.70
C ASP A 290 0.06 -11.27 -33.89
N GLU A 291 0.85 -10.94 -34.92
CA GLU A 291 1.30 -9.58 -35.18
C GLU A 291 0.15 -8.59 -35.45
N GLU A 292 -0.94 -9.04 -36.09
CA GLU A 292 -2.12 -8.22 -36.37
C GLU A 292 -2.86 -7.90 -35.06
N SER A 293 -3.10 -8.91 -34.22
CA SER A 293 -3.69 -8.77 -32.90
C SER A 293 -2.86 -7.85 -31.98
N LEU A 294 -1.53 -7.97 -32.00
CA LEU A 294 -0.63 -7.11 -31.24
C LEU A 294 -0.65 -5.66 -31.73
N THR A 295 -0.80 -5.44 -33.04
CA THR A 295 -0.90 -4.11 -33.64
C THR A 295 -2.19 -3.42 -33.19
N HIS A 296 -3.34 -4.09 -33.33
CA HIS A 296 -4.62 -3.58 -32.86
C HIS A 296 -4.61 -3.30 -31.35
N PHE A 297 -4.00 -4.18 -30.56
CA PHE A 297 -3.86 -3.96 -29.12
C PHE A 297 -3.01 -2.73 -28.82
N ARG A 298 -1.87 -2.54 -29.51
CA ARG A 298 -1.00 -1.38 -29.33
C ARG A 298 -1.73 -0.07 -29.61
N GLU A 299 -2.45 0.01 -30.73
CA GLU A 299 -3.24 1.18 -31.10
C GLU A 299 -4.32 1.48 -30.06
N PHE A 300 -5.07 0.45 -29.64
CA PHE A 300 -6.09 0.58 -28.61
C PHE A 300 -5.51 1.07 -27.28
N ILE A 301 -4.41 0.47 -26.83
CA ILE A 301 -3.72 0.85 -25.60
C ILE A 301 -3.16 2.27 -25.68
N GLU A 302 -2.63 2.68 -26.84
CA GLU A 302 -2.12 4.03 -27.04
C GLU A 302 -3.23 5.07 -26.90
N VAL A 303 -4.42 4.79 -27.45
CA VAL A 303 -5.62 5.62 -27.26
C VAL A 303 -6.01 5.65 -25.77
N LEU A 304 -6.07 4.49 -25.11
CA LEU A 304 -6.36 4.42 -23.68
C LEU A 304 -5.38 5.24 -22.84
N TYR A 305 -4.09 5.08 -23.08
CA TYR A 305 -3.03 5.76 -22.37
C TYR A 305 -3.08 7.29 -22.57
N LYS A 306 -3.08 7.75 -23.83
CA LYS A 306 -3.04 9.18 -24.17
C LYS A 306 -4.32 9.91 -23.75
N ASP A 307 -5.49 9.33 -24.02
CA ASP A 307 -6.76 10.04 -23.84
C ASP A 307 -7.38 9.86 -22.45
N PHE A 308 -7.20 8.70 -21.80
CA PHE A 308 -7.83 8.46 -20.50
C PHE A 308 -6.85 8.65 -19.34
N TYR A 309 -5.58 8.29 -19.51
CA TYR A 309 -4.63 8.28 -18.40
C TYR A 309 -3.81 9.57 -18.29
N VAL A 310 -3.26 10.07 -19.39
CA VAL A 310 -2.44 11.30 -19.41
C VAL A 310 -3.31 12.56 -19.24
N LYS A 311 -4.45 12.65 -19.93
CA LYS A 311 -5.36 13.82 -19.88
C LYS A 311 -6.20 13.91 -18.59
N LYS A 312 -5.71 13.38 -17.47
CA LYS A 312 -6.40 13.25 -16.17
C LYS A 312 -7.03 14.53 -15.59
N HIS A 313 -6.72 15.70 -16.16
CA HIS A 313 -7.36 16.99 -15.84
C HIS A 313 -8.72 17.26 -16.50
N VAL A 314 -9.24 16.33 -17.30
CA VAL A 314 -10.56 16.48 -17.89
C VAL A 314 -11.62 16.25 -16.80
N GLN A 315 -12.09 17.35 -16.18
CA GLN A 315 -13.08 17.35 -15.10
C GLN A 315 -14.24 16.37 -15.37
N SER A 316 -14.52 15.58 -14.32
CA SER A 316 -15.51 14.51 -14.20
C SER A 316 -16.94 14.99 -14.48
N ARG A 317 -17.30 15.05 -15.76
CA ARG A 317 -18.69 14.95 -16.25
C ARG A 317 -18.80 13.80 -17.24
N SER A 318 -18.10 12.71 -16.97
CA SER A 318 -18.19 11.49 -17.77
C SER A 318 -19.54 10.81 -17.53
N LEU A 319 -20.12 10.23 -18.58
CA LEU A 319 -21.32 9.40 -18.52
C LEU A 319 -21.29 8.39 -17.37
N HIS A 320 -20.10 7.84 -17.10
CA HIS A 320 -19.79 6.92 -16.00
C HIS A 320 -20.30 7.38 -14.62
N GLY A 321 -20.24 8.69 -14.33
CA GLY A 321 -20.70 9.27 -13.07
C GLY A 321 -22.23 9.29 -12.92
N HIS A 322 -22.96 9.17 -14.02
CA HIS A 322 -24.42 9.16 -14.06
C HIS A 322 -25.02 7.75 -14.22
N LEU A 323 -24.19 6.76 -14.55
CA LEU A 323 -24.60 5.36 -14.61
C LEU A 323 -24.53 4.72 -13.22
N ASN A 324 -25.56 3.95 -12.88
CA ASN A 324 -25.53 3.09 -11.71
C ASN A 324 -24.35 2.11 -11.83
N TRP A 325 -23.62 1.90 -10.74
CA TRP A 325 -22.40 1.11 -10.75
C TRP A 325 -22.61 -0.32 -11.26
N LYS A 326 -23.78 -0.91 -11.01
CA LYS A 326 -24.17 -2.25 -11.48
C LYS A 326 -24.33 -2.33 -13.00
N ASP A 327 -24.70 -1.22 -13.64
CA ASP A 327 -25.04 -1.18 -15.06
C ASP A 327 -23.86 -0.69 -15.91
N ARG A 328 -22.76 -0.25 -15.29
CA ARG A 328 -21.58 0.25 -16.02
C ARG A 328 -20.98 -0.80 -16.96
N GLY A 329 -20.83 -2.03 -16.47
CA GLY A 329 -20.30 -3.15 -17.25
C GLY A 329 -21.21 -3.52 -18.42
N PRO A 330 -22.48 -3.88 -18.18
CA PRO A 330 -23.44 -4.17 -19.25
C PRO A 330 -23.61 -3.03 -20.26
N MET A 331 -23.61 -1.77 -19.81
CA MET A 331 -23.69 -0.61 -20.68
C MET A 331 -22.44 -0.45 -21.55
N ALA A 332 -21.24 -0.63 -20.98
CA ALA A 332 -20.00 -0.59 -21.75
C ALA A 332 -19.95 -1.71 -22.80
N LEU A 333 -20.36 -2.92 -22.42
CA LEU A 333 -20.45 -4.07 -23.33
C LEU A 333 -21.48 -3.82 -24.44
N TRP A 334 -22.66 -3.31 -24.10
CA TRP A 334 -23.67 -2.93 -25.09
C TRP A 334 -23.12 -1.84 -26.03
N LEU A 335 -22.48 -0.78 -25.51
CA LEU A 335 -21.87 0.27 -26.34
C LEU A 335 -20.73 -0.25 -27.22
N ALA A 336 -20.04 -1.32 -26.83
CA ALA A 336 -19.02 -1.95 -27.66
C ALA A 336 -19.63 -2.74 -28.82
N MET A 337 -20.75 -3.44 -28.58
CA MET A 337 -21.37 -4.35 -29.56
C MET A 337 -22.52 -3.71 -30.36
N ALA A 338 -23.09 -2.61 -29.89
CA ALA A 338 -24.29 -2.02 -30.47
C ALA A 338 -24.04 -1.50 -31.90
N PRO A 339 -25.03 -1.67 -32.81
CA PRO A 339 -25.00 -1.06 -34.12
C PRO A 339 -24.70 0.44 -34.06
N ILE A 340 -24.03 0.98 -35.08
CA ILE A 340 -23.67 2.40 -35.15
C ILE A 340 -24.91 3.31 -34.96
N GLN A 341 -26.07 2.89 -35.49
CA GLN A 341 -27.33 3.62 -35.38
C GLN A 341 -27.80 3.74 -33.93
N ASP A 342 -27.73 2.64 -33.17
CA ASP A 342 -28.15 2.61 -31.77
C ASP A 342 -27.21 3.42 -30.88
N ARG A 343 -25.90 3.37 -31.17
CA ARG A 343 -24.90 4.20 -30.48
C ARG A 343 -25.10 5.69 -30.77
N ALA A 344 -25.43 6.03 -32.01
CA ALA A 344 -25.74 7.40 -32.41
C ALA A 344 -27.03 7.90 -31.72
N PHE A 345 -28.06 7.06 -31.66
CA PHE A 345 -29.30 7.36 -30.91
C PHE A 345 -29.01 7.61 -29.44
N PHE A 346 -28.28 6.69 -28.79
CA PHE A 346 -27.89 6.83 -27.39
C PHE A 346 -27.08 8.10 -27.13
N ALA A 347 -26.10 8.40 -27.99
CA ALA A 347 -25.31 9.62 -27.89
C ALA A 347 -26.19 10.87 -28.00
N GLY A 348 -27.13 10.90 -28.94
CA GLY A 348 -28.11 11.98 -29.10
C GLY A 348 -29.00 12.14 -27.86
N PHE A 349 -29.55 11.04 -27.36
CA PHE A 349 -30.38 11.02 -26.16
C PHE A 349 -29.63 11.54 -24.93
N MET A 350 -28.43 11.02 -24.66
CA MET A 350 -27.63 11.43 -23.50
C MET A 350 -27.20 12.89 -23.60
N THR A 351 -26.92 13.37 -24.80
CA THR A 351 -26.59 14.78 -25.03
C THR A 351 -27.75 15.71 -24.70
N GLU A 352 -28.96 15.37 -25.15
CA GLU A 352 -30.18 16.12 -24.81
C GLU A 352 -30.52 16.03 -23.32
N ALA A 353 -30.35 14.86 -22.71
CA ALA A 353 -30.54 14.69 -21.27
C ALA A 353 -29.58 15.59 -20.46
N PHE A 354 -28.29 15.62 -20.82
CA PHE A 354 -27.30 16.49 -20.18
C PHE A 354 -27.61 17.97 -20.38
N LYS A 355 -28.07 18.38 -21.56
CA LYS A 355 -28.51 19.74 -21.84
C LYS A 355 -29.62 20.17 -20.88
N ARG A 356 -30.62 19.30 -20.67
CA ARG A 356 -31.77 19.60 -19.80
C ARG A 356 -31.37 19.70 -18.33
N VAL A 357 -30.46 18.84 -17.86
CA VAL A 357 -30.07 18.79 -16.44
C VAL A 357 -29.01 19.85 -16.11
N HIS A 358 -28.06 20.11 -17.01
CA HIS A 358 -26.85 20.89 -16.72
C HIS A 358 -26.66 22.12 -17.64
N GLY A 359 -27.61 22.39 -18.53
CA GLY A 359 -27.57 23.52 -19.46
C GLY A 359 -26.74 23.28 -20.73
N ALA A 360 -26.79 24.24 -21.64
CA ALA A 360 -26.17 24.15 -22.98
C ALA A 360 -24.63 24.01 -22.96
N GLN A 361 -23.96 24.56 -21.94
CA GLN A 361 -22.50 24.43 -21.80
C GLN A 361 -22.06 22.98 -21.56
N ALA A 362 -22.86 22.22 -20.80
CA ALA A 362 -22.59 20.80 -20.56
C ALA A 362 -22.83 19.95 -21.82
N GLU A 363 -23.88 20.26 -22.59
CA GLU A 363 -24.16 19.67 -23.89
C GLU A 363 -22.97 19.87 -24.86
N ALA A 364 -22.49 21.11 -24.99
CA ALA A 364 -21.37 21.45 -25.86
C ALA A 364 -20.09 20.70 -25.46
N SER A 365 -19.81 20.62 -24.15
CA SER A 365 -18.67 19.86 -23.65
C SER A 365 -18.79 18.36 -23.92
N LEU A 366 -20.00 17.77 -23.81
CA LEU A 366 -20.21 16.36 -24.08
C LEU A 366 -20.09 16.05 -25.58
N LYS A 367 -20.73 16.85 -26.45
CA LYS A 367 -20.62 16.72 -27.92
C LYS A 367 -19.18 16.84 -28.40
N ALA A 368 -18.43 17.82 -27.90
CA ALA A 368 -17.03 18.01 -28.27
C ALA A 368 -16.18 16.77 -27.91
N ARG A 369 -16.42 16.17 -26.74
CA ARG A 369 -15.74 14.94 -26.31
C ARG A 369 -16.13 13.74 -27.15
N MET A 370 -17.43 13.51 -27.36
CA MET A 370 -17.92 12.38 -28.16
C MET A 370 -17.37 12.46 -29.59
N ARG A 371 -17.37 13.64 -30.21
CA ARG A 371 -16.77 13.84 -31.55
C ARG A 371 -15.27 13.62 -31.54
N SER A 372 -14.55 14.18 -30.57
CA SER A 372 -13.09 14.00 -30.46
C SER A 372 -12.68 12.54 -30.22
N GLN A 373 -13.51 11.75 -29.53
CA GLN A 373 -13.25 10.34 -29.29
C GLN A 373 -13.64 9.50 -30.50
N LEU A 374 -14.80 9.78 -31.12
CA LEU A 374 -15.28 9.06 -32.29
C LEU A 374 -14.35 9.25 -33.49
N SER A 375 -13.87 10.48 -33.74
CA SER A 375 -12.95 10.74 -34.85
C SER A 375 -11.66 9.94 -34.69
N LYS A 376 -11.09 9.91 -33.48
CA LYS A 376 -9.86 9.16 -33.20
C LYS A 376 -10.03 7.65 -33.30
N ILE A 377 -11.17 7.11 -32.87
CA ILE A 377 -11.45 5.68 -33.01
C ILE A 377 -11.62 5.33 -34.49
N LEU A 378 -12.30 6.17 -35.26
CA LEU A 378 -12.47 5.97 -36.70
C LEU A 378 -11.14 6.10 -37.45
N ASP A 379 -10.27 7.02 -37.05
CA ASP A 379 -8.92 7.19 -37.63
C ASP A 379 -7.96 6.03 -37.26
N CYS A 380 -8.25 5.26 -36.19
CA CYS A 380 -7.48 4.06 -35.84
C CYS A 380 -8.01 2.78 -36.51
N CYS A 381 -9.27 2.76 -36.98
CA CYS A 381 -9.90 1.56 -37.54
C CYS A 381 -10.05 1.59 -39.07
N MET A 382 -9.59 2.65 -39.73
CA MET A 382 -9.55 2.80 -41.19
C MET A 382 -8.11 3.02 -41.64
#